data_AF-A0A844SEW6-F1
#
_entry.id   AF-A0A844SEW6-F1
#
_cell.length_a   1.000
_cell.length_b   1.000
_cell.length_c   1.000
_cell.angle_alpha   90.00
_cell.angle_beta   90.00
_cell.angle_gamma   90.00
#
_symmetry.space_group_name_H-M   'P 1'
#
loop_
_entity.id
_entity.type
_entity.pdbx_description
1 polymer ?
#
loop_
_entity_poly.entity_id
_entity_poly.type
_entity_poly.pdbx_seq_one_letter_code
_entity_poly.pdbx_strand_id
1 'polypeptide(L)'
;MKRHLLAALILLATLPTALAAGEGAPKPFERGSWQKLLHAHAGHPTLVRFWGVTCGPCKVELPELGQFMKDHPGIDVVTISADLVPNLPEATRSMLDRAGLGAAENWIFDDGFAERLRFEIDPAWRGDIPRTLLIARDGTITTIEGSAEIADLDKWSSAQAAATR
;
A
#
# COMPACT_ATOMS: atom_id res chain seq x y z
N MET A 1 -48.37 -9.00 53.05
CA MET A 1 -48.20 -7.69 52.40
C MET A 1 -46.87 -7.70 51.64
N LYS A 2 -46.96 -7.54 50.31
CA LYS A 2 -45.94 -7.20 49.28
C LYS A 2 -44.60 -7.94 49.28
N ARG A 3 -44.52 -8.98 48.44
CA ARG A 3 -43.27 -9.58 47.89
C ARG A 3 -42.78 -8.66 46.77
N HIS A 4 -41.67 -7.97 46.97
CA HIS A 4 -41.06 -7.13 45.94
C HIS A 4 -40.13 -7.98 45.06
N LEU A 5 -40.59 -8.32 43.86
CA LEU A 5 -39.79 -8.86 42.78
C LEU A 5 -38.89 -7.73 42.24
N LEU A 6 -37.58 -7.80 42.48
CA LEU A 6 -36.60 -6.93 41.85
C LEU A 6 -36.35 -7.43 40.42
N ALA A 7 -36.94 -6.74 39.45
CA ALA A 7 -36.66 -6.94 38.04
C ALA A 7 -35.24 -6.43 37.71
N ALA A 8 -34.35 -7.34 37.31
CA ALA A 8 -33.05 -6.98 36.77
C ALA A 8 -33.23 -6.45 35.34
N LEU A 9 -33.10 -5.13 35.16
CA LEU A 9 -32.95 -4.53 33.83
C LEU A 9 -31.56 -4.93 33.28
N ILE A 10 -31.55 -5.82 32.30
CA ILE A 10 -30.39 -6.08 31.46
C ILE A 10 -30.32 -4.92 30.46
N LEU A 11 -29.41 -3.97 30.69
CA LEU A 11 -29.08 -2.93 29.72
C LEU A 11 -28.31 -3.59 28.55
N LEU A 12 -28.99 -3.87 27.44
CA LEU A 12 -28.31 -4.21 26.19
C LEU A 12 -27.57 -2.96 25.68
N ALA A 13 -26.27 -2.89 25.92
CA ALA A 13 -25.40 -1.91 25.30
C ALA A 13 -25.29 -2.22 23.80
N THR A 14 -26.00 -1.47 22.95
CA THR A 14 -25.83 -1.51 21.50
C THR A 14 -24.49 -0.86 21.16
N LEU A 15 -23.45 -1.67 20.96
CA LEU A 15 -22.19 -1.20 20.37
C LEU A 15 -22.48 -0.75 18.92
N PRO A 16 -22.08 0.46 18.52
CA PRO A 16 -22.10 0.83 17.11
C PRO A 16 -21.09 -0.06 16.39
N THR A 17 -21.58 -0.93 15.50
CA THR A 17 -20.76 -1.58 14.49
C THR A 17 -20.19 -0.48 13.60
N ALA A 18 -18.91 -0.16 13.79
CA ALA A 18 -18.16 0.61 12.81
C ALA A 18 -18.28 -0.12 11.47
N LEU A 19 -18.87 0.52 10.47
CA LEU A 19 -18.77 0.04 9.09
C LEU A 19 -17.28 -0.04 8.77
N ALA A 20 -16.77 -1.27 8.62
CA ALA A 20 -15.51 -1.48 7.96
C ALA A 20 -15.65 -0.87 6.55
N ALA A 21 -15.00 0.27 6.31
CA ALA A 21 -14.72 0.71 4.95
C ALA A 21 -14.08 -0.50 4.26
N GLY A 22 -14.66 -0.92 3.14
CA GLY A 22 -14.42 -2.25 2.56
C GLY A 22 -12.94 -2.63 2.58
N GLU A 23 -12.62 -3.70 3.31
CA GLU A 23 -11.30 -4.31 3.30
C GLU A 23 -10.88 -4.54 1.84
N GLY A 24 -9.76 -3.95 1.43
CA GLY A 24 -9.18 -4.13 0.09
C GLY A 24 -9.49 -3.04 -0.95
N ALA A 25 -10.27 -2.00 -0.65
CA ALA A 25 -10.39 -0.86 -1.56
C ALA A 25 -9.12 0.03 -1.53
N PRO A 26 -8.53 0.42 -2.68
CA PRO A 26 -7.40 1.33 -2.69
C PRO A 26 -7.73 2.71 -2.09
N LYS A 27 -6.81 3.24 -1.28
CA LYS A 27 -6.92 4.56 -0.64
C LYS A 27 -6.60 5.70 -1.64
N PRO A 28 -7.18 6.89 -1.49
CA PRO A 28 -6.82 8.04 -2.32
C PRO A 28 -5.43 8.58 -1.96
N PHE A 29 -4.57 8.75 -2.96
CA PHE A 29 -3.25 9.36 -2.84
C PHE A 29 -3.36 10.82 -3.28
N GLU A 30 -3.36 11.70 -2.29
CA GLU A 30 -3.58 13.14 -2.42
C GLU A 30 -2.36 13.89 -1.87
N ARG A 31 -2.42 15.22 -1.90
CA ARG A 31 -1.43 16.08 -1.24
C ARG A 31 -1.15 15.63 0.20
N GLY A 32 0.11 15.40 0.52
CA GLY A 32 0.55 14.98 1.85
C GLY A 32 0.37 13.49 2.15
N SER A 33 -0.23 12.69 1.24
CA SER A 33 -0.27 11.24 1.38
C SER A 33 1.13 10.62 1.41
N TRP A 34 2.09 11.20 0.67
CA TRP A 34 3.48 10.74 0.70
C TRP A 34 4.11 10.85 2.10
N GLN A 35 3.99 12.02 2.74
CA GLN A 35 4.54 12.22 4.08
C GLN A 35 3.82 11.35 5.13
N LYS A 36 2.51 11.12 4.98
CA LYS A 36 1.76 10.20 5.84
C LYS A 36 2.26 8.76 5.70
N LEU A 37 2.50 8.30 4.47
CA LEU A 37 3.07 6.98 4.18
C LEU A 37 4.45 6.83 4.83
N LEU A 38 5.36 7.78 4.58
CA LEU A 38 6.70 7.76 5.18
C LEU A 38 6.66 7.74 6.71
N HIS A 39 5.74 8.49 7.32
CA HIS A 39 5.58 8.51 8.78
C HIS A 39 5.01 7.19 9.33
N ALA A 40 4.00 6.62 8.65
CA ALA A 40 3.35 5.39 9.08
C ALA A 40 4.28 4.17 9.04
N HIS A 41 5.25 4.18 8.12
CA HIS A 41 6.23 3.11 7.94
C HIS A 41 7.62 3.46 8.49
N ALA A 42 7.74 4.52 9.30
CA ALA A 42 9.02 4.95 9.84
C ALA A 42 9.66 3.83 10.68
N GLY A 43 10.92 3.48 10.36
CA GLY A 43 11.64 2.41 11.03
C GLY A 43 11.30 1.01 10.54
N HIS A 44 10.43 0.85 9.54
CA HIS A 44 10.14 -0.44 8.91
C HIS A 44 10.70 -0.43 7.48
N PRO A 45 11.33 -1.51 7.01
CA PRO A 45 11.71 -1.58 5.61
C PRO A 45 10.46 -1.65 4.73
N THR A 46 10.36 -0.75 3.75
CA THR A 46 9.18 -0.61 2.91
C THR A 46 9.54 -0.61 1.44
N LEU A 47 8.87 -1.45 0.66
CA LEU A 47 8.89 -1.43 -0.79
C LEU A 47 7.64 -0.71 -1.29
N VAL A 48 7.82 0.42 -1.95
CA VAL A 48 6.74 1.18 -2.57
C VAL A 48 6.79 0.99 -4.09
N ARG A 49 5.75 0.38 -4.63
CA ARG A 49 5.62 0.09 -6.06
C ARG A 49 4.68 1.07 -6.75
N PHE A 50 5.21 1.84 -7.69
CA PHE A 50 4.43 2.69 -8.59
C PHE A 50 4.12 1.95 -9.89
N TRP A 51 2.84 1.89 -10.25
CA TRP A 51 2.36 1.07 -11.37
C TRP A 51 1.10 1.65 -12.01
N GLY A 52 0.61 1.01 -13.08
CA GLY A 52 -0.65 1.38 -13.73
C GLY A 52 -1.30 0.20 -14.45
N VAL A 53 -2.62 0.26 -14.65
CA VAL A 53 -3.38 -0.80 -15.33
C VAL A 53 -3.11 -0.83 -16.85
N THR A 54 -2.65 0.29 -17.41
CA THR A 54 -2.21 0.44 -18.80
C THR A 54 -0.74 0.08 -19.02
N CYS A 55 0.05 -0.02 -17.95
CA CYS A 55 1.47 -0.37 -17.99
C CYS A 55 1.66 -1.86 -18.31
N GLY A 56 2.22 -2.16 -19.48
CA GLY A 56 2.49 -3.53 -19.93
C GLY A 56 3.37 -4.33 -18.96
N PRO A 57 4.59 -3.84 -18.63
CA PRO A 57 5.49 -4.53 -17.69
C PRO A 57 4.87 -4.74 -16.30
N CYS A 58 4.11 -3.77 -15.80
CA CYS A 58 3.45 -3.86 -14.49
C CYS A 58 2.53 -5.09 -14.36
N LYS A 59 1.87 -5.50 -15.45
CA LYS A 59 1.00 -6.69 -15.45
C LYS A 59 1.77 -8.00 -15.21
N VAL A 60 3.03 -8.04 -15.62
CA VAL A 60 3.92 -9.20 -15.45
C VAL A 60 4.54 -9.18 -14.05
N GLU A 61 4.99 -8.01 -13.60
CA GLU A 61 5.74 -7.88 -12.35
C GLU A 61 4.85 -7.90 -11.07
N LEU A 62 3.57 -7.50 -11.15
CA LEU A 62 2.71 -7.47 -9.97
C LEU A 62 2.46 -8.85 -9.33
N PRO A 63 2.17 -9.93 -10.08
CA PRO A 63 2.08 -11.28 -9.51
C PRO A 63 3.36 -11.72 -8.80
N GLU A 64 4.52 -11.37 -9.35
CA GLU A 64 5.82 -11.68 -8.74
C GLU A 64 6.01 -10.90 -7.44
N LEU A 65 5.63 -9.62 -7.42
CA LEU A 65 5.60 -8.82 -6.20
C LEU A 65 4.63 -9.38 -5.15
N GLY A 66 3.48 -9.92 -5.58
CA GLY A 66 2.54 -10.59 -4.69
C GLY A 66 3.11 -11.87 -4.08
N GLN A 67 3.98 -12.59 -4.79
CA GLN A 67 4.73 -13.72 -4.23
C GLN A 67 5.82 -13.23 -3.26
N PHE A 68 6.61 -12.22 -3.64
CA PHE A 68 7.59 -11.58 -2.78
C PHE A 68 6.99 -11.12 -1.44
N MET A 69 5.82 -10.47 -1.45
CA MET A 69 5.13 -10.04 -0.23
C MET A 69 4.83 -11.21 0.72
N LYS A 70 4.48 -12.39 0.19
CA LYS A 70 4.22 -13.59 1.01
C LYS A 70 5.50 -14.16 1.60
N ASP A 71 6.58 -14.15 0.82
CA ASP A 71 7.87 -14.72 1.19
C ASP A 71 8.65 -13.81 2.17
N HIS A 72 8.33 -12.52 2.20
CA HIS A 72 9.02 -11.50 3.00
C HIS A 72 8.07 -10.74 3.94
N PRO A 73 7.45 -11.39 4.95
CA PRO A 73 6.49 -10.74 5.87
C PRO A 73 7.11 -9.66 6.77
N GLY A 74 8.45 -9.53 6.79
CA GLY A 74 9.16 -8.45 7.50
C GLY A 74 9.37 -7.18 6.67
N ILE A 75 8.87 -7.16 5.43
CA ILE A 75 8.93 -6.01 4.52
C ILE A 75 7.50 -5.50 4.31
N ASP A 76 7.29 -4.22 4.54
CA ASP A 76 6.02 -3.57 4.23
C ASP A 76 5.94 -3.37 2.70
N VAL A 77 4.91 -3.95 2.06
CA VAL A 77 4.67 -3.78 0.63
C VAL A 77 3.51 -2.80 0.43
N VAL A 78 3.81 -1.68 -0.23
CA VAL A 78 2.86 -0.65 -0.58
C VAL A 78 2.77 -0.54 -2.10
N THR A 79 1.56 -0.50 -2.65
CA THR A 79 1.37 -0.21 -4.08
C THR A 79 0.64 1.11 -4.29
N ILE A 80 1.05 1.84 -5.32
CA ILE A 80 0.47 3.13 -5.68
C ILE A 80 0.21 3.12 -7.18
N SER A 81 -1.06 3.10 -7.57
CA SER A 81 -1.44 3.25 -8.96
C SER A 81 -1.31 4.71 -9.36
N ALA A 82 -0.36 5.00 -10.25
CA ALA A 82 -0.11 6.32 -10.82
C ALA A 82 -0.73 6.47 -12.23
N ASP A 83 -1.68 5.59 -12.57
CA ASP A 83 -2.39 5.62 -13.85
C ASP A 83 -3.48 6.70 -13.86
N LEU A 84 -3.83 7.17 -15.06
CA LEU A 84 -4.87 8.18 -15.27
C LEU A 84 -5.91 7.64 -16.24
N VAL A 85 -6.66 6.64 -15.78
CA VAL A 85 -7.74 6.00 -16.57
C VAL A 85 -9.12 6.24 -15.96
N PRO A 86 -10.18 6.24 -16.78
CA PRO A 86 -11.55 6.12 -16.27
C PRO A 86 -11.70 4.87 -15.40
N ASN A 87 -12.50 4.96 -14.33
CA ASN A 87 -12.80 3.85 -13.41
C ASN A 87 -11.57 3.21 -12.73
N LEU A 88 -10.53 4.01 -12.46
CA LEU A 88 -9.29 3.57 -11.80
C LEU A 88 -9.53 2.70 -10.55
N PRO A 89 -10.43 3.03 -9.59
CA PRO A 89 -10.59 2.23 -8.37
C PRO A 89 -10.95 0.76 -8.63
N GLU A 90 -11.83 0.47 -9.60
CA GLU A 90 -12.25 -0.90 -9.92
C GLU A 90 -11.16 -1.65 -10.69
N ALA A 91 -10.56 -0.99 -11.69
CA ALA A 91 -9.48 -1.58 -12.49
C ALA A 91 -8.25 -1.91 -11.61
N THR A 92 -7.91 -1.00 -10.70
CA THR A 92 -6.82 -1.17 -9.73
C THR A 92 -7.09 -2.37 -8.83
N ARG A 93 -8.26 -2.43 -8.18
CA ARG A 93 -8.64 -3.55 -7.30
C ARG A 93 -8.58 -4.89 -8.02
N SER A 94 -9.18 -4.96 -9.22
CA SER A 94 -9.22 -6.17 -10.03
C SER A 94 -7.82 -6.69 -10.40
N MET A 95 -6.88 -5.78 -10.68
CA MET A 95 -5.49 -6.16 -10.99
C MET A 95 -4.73 -6.62 -9.74
N LEU A 96 -4.90 -5.93 -8.61
CA LEU A 96 -4.27 -6.30 -7.34
C LEU A 96 -4.74 -7.65 -6.81
N ASP A 97 -6.04 -7.93 -6.92
CA ASP A 97 -6.62 -9.22 -6.50
C ASP A 97 -6.02 -10.38 -7.31
N ARG A 98 -5.93 -10.22 -8.63
CA ARG A 98 -5.28 -11.22 -9.51
C ARG A 98 -3.80 -11.40 -9.21
N ALA A 99 -3.12 -10.35 -8.78
CA ALA A 99 -1.72 -10.36 -8.41
C ALA A 99 -1.46 -10.91 -7.00
N GLY A 100 -2.50 -11.16 -6.19
CA GLY A 100 -2.33 -11.56 -4.79
C GLY A 100 -1.88 -10.41 -3.87
N LEU A 101 -2.12 -9.17 -4.27
CA LEU A 101 -1.76 -7.94 -3.56
C LEU A 101 -2.97 -7.23 -2.93
N GLY A 102 -4.16 -7.84 -2.94
CA GLY A 102 -5.37 -7.24 -2.36
C GLY A 102 -5.26 -6.92 -0.86
N ALA A 103 -4.44 -7.68 -0.12
CA ALA A 103 -4.17 -7.45 1.30
C ALA A 103 -3.04 -6.44 1.57
N ALA A 104 -2.32 -6.01 0.53
CA ALA A 104 -1.29 -4.98 0.66
C ALA A 104 -1.90 -3.62 0.99
N GLU A 105 -1.07 -2.68 1.43
CA GLU A 105 -1.46 -1.29 1.47
C GLU A 105 -1.49 -0.73 0.04
N ASN A 106 -2.69 -0.35 -0.44
CA ASN A 106 -2.90 0.03 -1.83
C ASN A 106 -3.44 1.46 -1.93
N TRP A 107 -2.88 2.24 -2.84
CA TRP A 107 -3.27 3.62 -3.11
C TRP A 107 -3.52 3.87 -4.60
N ILE A 108 -4.27 4.92 -4.93
CA ILE A 108 -4.51 5.43 -6.29
C ILE A 108 -4.29 6.95 -6.32
N PHE A 109 -3.66 7.50 -7.35
CA PHE A 109 -3.54 8.96 -7.51
C PHE A 109 -4.93 9.62 -7.61
N ASP A 110 -5.20 10.61 -6.77
CA ASP A 110 -6.52 11.26 -6.66
C ASP A 110 -6.47 12.76 -6.31
N ASP A 111 -5.48 13.52 -6.80
CA ASP A 111 -5.36 14.98 -6.53
C ASP A 111 -5.76 15.87 -7.71
N GLY A 112 -6.23 15.27 -8.82
CA GLY A 112 -6.51 15.98 -10.09
C GLY A 112 -5.26 16.54 -10.80
N PHE A 113 -4.09 16.55 -10.14
CA PHE A 113 -2.80 17.01 -10.67
C PHE A 113 -1.70 15.99 -10.35
N ALA A 114 -1.52 15.00 -11.21
CA ALA A 114 -0.52 13.95 -11.02
C ALA A 114 0.91 14.51 -10.89
N GLU A 115 1.22 15.61 -11.57
CA GLU A 115 2.51 16.31 -11.49
C GLU A 115 2.87 16.71 -10.05
N ARG A 116 1.88 17.18 -9.28
CA ARG A 116 2.08 17.60 -7.90
C ARG A 116 2.40 16.41 -7.01
N LEU A 117 1.62 15.33 -7.16
CA LEU A 117 1.83 14.08 -6.42
C LEU A 117 3.21 13.49 -6.70
N ARG A 118 3.62 13.48 -7.98
CA ARG A 118 4.96 13.05 -8.38
C ARG A 118 6.04 13.92 -7.77
N PHE A 119 5.88 15.24 -7.79
CA PHE A 119 6.85 16.17 -7.20
C PHE A 119 7.02 15.97 -5.69
N GLU A 120 5.93 15.66 -4.97
CA GLU A 120 6.01 15.35 -3.53
C GLU A 120 6.80 14.07 -3.25
N ILE A 121 6.72 13.08 -4.14
CA ILE A 121 7.44 11.81 -4.04
C ILE A 121 8.92 12.00 -4.41
N ASP A 122 9.16 12.57 -5.59
CA ASP A 122 10.48 12.83 -6.15
C ASP A 122 10.39 13.96 -7.21
N PRO A 123 10.99 15.14 -6.97
CA PRO A 123 10.99 16.26 -7.91
C PRO A 123 11.58 15.94 -9.29
N ALA A 124 12.44 14.92 -9.39
CA ALA A 124 13.03 14.49 -10.65
C ALA A 124 12.12 13.54 -11.44
N TRP A 125 11.10 12.95 -10.80
CA TRP A 125 10.29 11.90 -11.41
C TRP A 125 9.36 12.42 -12.52
N ARG A 126 9.54 11.88 -13.72
CA ARG A 126 8.81 12.31 -14.93
C ARG A 126 7.51 11.56 -15.16
N GLY A 127 7.18 10.60 -14.29
CA GLY A 127 5.96 9.80 -14.36
C GLY A 127 6.15 8.47 -15.09
N ASP A 128 7.39 8.08 -15.36
CA ASP A 128 7.75 6.73 -15.80
C ASP A 128 7.28 5.70 -14.77
N ILE A 129 6.59 4.68 -15.27
CA ILE A 129 6.22 3.46 -14.55
C ILE A 129 6.52 2.25 -15.45
N PRO A 130 6.92 1.10 -14.90
CA PRO A 130 7.06 0.82 -13.48
C PRO A 130 8.21 1.58 -12.78
N ARG A 131 8.05 1.84 -11.49
CA ARG A 131 9.09 2.44 -10.62
C ARG A 131 8.95 1.84 -9.23
N THR A 132 10.08 1.56 -8.57
CA THR A 132 10.09 1.00 -7.21
C THR A 132 10.99 1.85 -6.33
N LEU A 133 10.47 2.24 -5.16
CA LEU A 133 11.24 2.86 -4.09
C LEU A 133 11.44 1.83 -2.99
N LEU A 134 12.70 1.64 -2.61
CA LEU A 134 13.13 0.77 -1.52
C LEU A 134 13.57 1.63 -0.35
N ILE A 135 12.76 1.65 0.70
CA ILE A 135 12.97 2.48 1.89
C ILE A 135 13.52 1.56 2.99
N ALA A 136 14.79 1.71 3.31
CA ALA A 136 15.42 0.94 4.37
C ALA A 136 14.93 1.38 5.76
N ARG A 137 15.20 0.55 6.79
CA ARG A 137 14.81 0.83 8.18
C ARG A 137 15.30 2.19 8.70
N ASP A 138 16.45 2.65 8.25
CA ASP A 138 17.03 3.94 8.64
C ASP A 138 16.45 5.14 7.86
N GLY A 139 15.52 4.90 6.94
CA GLY A 139 14.91 5.90 6.07
C GLY A 139 15.69 6.16 4.77
N THR A 140 16.79 5.44 4.50
CA THR A 140 17.50 5.53 3.22
C THR A 140 16.60 5.05 2.09
N ILE A 141 16.44 5.86 1.05
CA ILE A 141 15.61 5.53 -0.12
C ILE A 141 16.51 5.22 -1.31
N THR A 142 16.35 4.02 -1.88
CA THR A 142 16.93 3.62 -3.16
C THR A 142 15.83 3.53 -4.20
N THR A 143 16.05 4.12 -5.38
CA THR A 143 15.09 4.06 -6.48
C THR A 143 15.55 3.07 -7.54
N ILE A 144 14.63 2.24 -8.01
CA ILE A 144 14.76 1.44 -9.22
C ILE A 144 13.83 2.05 -10.27
N GLU A 145 14.41 2.53 -11.36
CA GLU A 145 13.67 3.01 -12.52
C GLU A 145 13.39 1.84 -13.47
N GLY A 146 12.15 1.73 -13.94
CA GLY A 146 11.73 0.60 -14.76
C GLY A 146 11.47 -0.67 -13.95
N SER A 147 11.68 -1.81 -14.60
CA SER A 147 11.40 -3.14 -14.04
C SER A 147 12.30 -3.44 -12.86
N ALA A 148 11.72 -3.98 -11.79
CA ALA A 148 12.47 -4.38 -10.62
C ALA A 148 12.58 -5.91 -10.60
N GLU A 149 13.80 -6.42 -10.76
CA GLU A 149 14.06 -7.86 -10.74
C GLU A 149 13.90 -8.41 -9.31
N ILE A 150 13.20 -9.52 -9.15
CA ILE A 150 12.96 -10.15 -7.83
C ILE A 150 14.26 -10.43 -7.09
N ALA A 151 15.33 -10.83 -7.79
CA ALA A 151 16.64 -11.08 -7.18
C ALA A 151 17.23 -9.83 -6.49
N ASP A 152 16.99 -8.63 -7.04
CA ASP A 152 17.44 -7.38 -6.42
C ASP A 152 16.60 -7.04 -5.19
N LEU A 153 15.30 -7.32 -5.24
CA LEU A 153 14.39 -7.16 -4.09
C LEU A 153 14.76 -8.12 -2.95
N ASP A 154 15.05 -9.38 -3.26
CA ASP A 154 15.46 -10.41 -2.30
C ASP A 154 16.79 -10.05 -1.62
N LYS A 155 17.75 -9.56 -2.42
CA LYS A 155 19.04 -9.09 -1.93
C LYS A 155 18.86 -7.90 -0.99
N TRP A 156 18.06 -6.91 -1.39
CA TRP A 156 17.76 -5.76 -0.55
C TRP A 156 17.05 -6.16 0.75
N SER A 157 16.03 -7.02 0.67
CA SER A 157 15.27 -7.55 1.80
C SER A 157 16.16 -8.27 2.81
N SER A 158 17.07 -9.12 2.31
CA SER A 158 18.05 -9.83 3.15
C SER A 158 18.97 -8.89 3.93
N ALA A 159 19.36 -7.75 3.33
CA ALA A 159 20.18 -6.75 4.01
C ALA A 159 19.43 -6.09 5.18
N GLN A 160 18.11 -5.96 5.10
CA GLN A 160 17.29 -5.38 6.19
C GLN A 160 17.21 -6.32 7.40
N ALA A 161 17.14 -7.64 7.16
CA ALA A 161 17.14 -8.64 8.23
C ALA A 161 18.49 -8.70 8.96
N ALA A 162 19.60 -8.56 8.24
CA ALA A 162 20.94 -8.54 8.81
C ALA A 162 21.17 -7.32 9.72
N ALA A 163 20.63 -6.15 9.37
CA ALA A 163 20.73 -4.93 10.17
C ALA A 163 19.94 -4.96 11.49
N THR A 164 19.15 -6.00 11.73
CA THR A 164 18.38 -6.20 12.98
C THR A 164 19.14 -7.06 14.00
N ARG A 165 20.25 -7.70 13.61
CA ARG A 165 21.11 -8.54 14.46
C ARG A 165 22.31 -7.77 14.98
#